data_AF-A0A813VVH6-F1
#
_entry.id   AF-A0A813VVH6-F1
#
_cell.length_a   1.000
_cell.length_b   1.000
_cell.length_c   1.000
_cell.angle_alpha   90.00
_cell.angle_beta   90.00
_cell.angle_gamma   90.00
#
_symmetry.space_group_name_H-M   'P 1'
#
loop_
_entity.id
_entity.type
_entity.pdbx_description
1 polymer ?
#
loop_
_entity_poly.entity_id
_entity_poly.type
_entity_poly.pdbx_seq_one_letter_code
_entity_poly.pdbx_strand_id
1 'polypeptide(L)'
;MSLINNTLINTLNNTFDSTSWLLQLSLWPLRIVCPLLIIFCPIANWICIYIFQSRTYHRSSSKWYFIFIAIFDTIYVLVTAPLIFLITFEIYILNWNVLLCKLIFFLNYLSCQISAGLLACLSIDRLVATSCLLLYRYHCTTNVSKYVCLLVILILSIINSHYLIGYTIDSNGYCSIRYYKWYENIYSYLNIVYLLSYSIIPFTIISICNLFIVINVCQNKTNFRKKYLLKKSVSSTNNQNGEGLVALPPCCFSTAFEKNEDHIINNTNNKKIKLQRYSNENKHETFVTINENQIINKTIDSNTEWQPQQQNRLSEKLLLDVEESISPIQQSSMQTNSLSSPLYHDHSLSNQHLSSSSTYSQRMCVQLQITISLLAISISFIFCTLPNCISTIMIQTHNQNVQVRKFWQAMNYLSIVPLLITHSANLIFYYLSSQMFRNHFKDIYLRKTTATKHFSLKTY
;
A
#
# COMPACT_ATOMS: atom_id res chain seq x y z
N MET A 1 51.82 -28.59 -30.51
CA MET A 1 51.29 -27.48 -29.68
C MET A 1 50.68 -26.33 -30.48
N SER A 2 51.05 -26.07 -31.75
CA SER A 2 50.47 -24.98 -32.56
C SER A 2 49.01 -25.20 -33.00
N LEU A 3 48.57 -26.45 -33.21
CA LEU A 3 47.19 -26.77 -33.62
C LEU A 3 46.14 -26.58 -32.52
N ILE A 4 46.53 -26.65 -31.24
CA ILE A 4 45.61 -26.44 -30.12
C ILE A 4 45.27 -24.95 -29.96
N ASN A 5 46.16 -24.06 -30.40
CA ASN A 5 45.95 -22.61 -30.29
C ASN A 5 44.87 -22.10 -31.25
N ASN A 6 44.82 -22.61 -32.49
CA ASN A 6 43.87 -22.10 -33.48
C ASN A 6 42.42 -22.51 -33.20
N THR A 7 42.20 -23.73 -32.69
CA THR A 7 40.85 -24.15 -32.31
C THR A 7 40.35 -23.33 -31.12
N LEU A 8 41.19 -23.10 -30.11
CA LEU A 8 40.83 -22.34 -28.91
C LEU A 8 40.56 -20.87 -29.21
N ILE A 9 41.35 -20.25 -30.12
CA ILE A 9 41.12 -18.88 -30.61
C ILE A 9 39.80 -18.79 -31.39
N ASN A 10 39.48 -19.77 -32.24
CA ASN A 10 38.20 -19.76 -32.97
C ASN A 10 36.98 -19.96 -32.06
N THR A 11 37.07 -20.80 -31.02
CA THR A 11 35.98 -20.94 -30.04
C THR A 11 35.83 -19.68 -29.19
N LEU A 12 36.93 -19.00 -28.85
CA LEU A 12 36.90 -17.72 -28.12
C LEU A 12 36.29 -16.59 -28.98
N ASN A 13 36.59 -16.53 -30.27
CA ASN A 13 36.00 -15.53 -31.17
C ASN A 13 34.49 -15.76 -31.38
N ASN A 14 34.07 -17.02 -31.58
CA ASN A 14 32.66 -17.35 -31.74
C ASN A 14 31.83 -17.11 -30.46
N THR A 15 32.43 -17.26 -29.28
CA THR A 15 31.77 -16.89 -28.01
C THR A 15 31.74 -15.37 -27.78
N PHE A 16 32.68 -14.62 -28.37
CA PHE A 16 32.68 -13.16 -28.28
C PHE A 16 31.50 -12.56 -29.05
N ASP A 17 31.23 -13.03 -30.26
CA ASP A 17 30.07 -12.61 -31.05
C ASP A 17 28.76 -13.00 -30.37
N SER A 18 28.71 -14.18 -29.72
CA SER A 18 27.47 -14.66 -29.10
C SER A 18 26.99 -13.80 -27.92
N THR A 19 27.91 -13.25 -27.11
CA THR A 19 27.50 -12.38 -25.98
C THR A 19 27.02 -11.00 -26.43
N SER A 20 27.44 -10.53 -27.60
CA SER A 20 27.07 -9.21 -28.12
C SER A 20 25.62 -9.17 -28.62
N TRP A 21 25.15 -10.20 -29.32
CA TRP A 21 23.77 -10.27 -29.78
C TRP A 21 22.79 -10.39 -28.63
N LEU A 22 23.15 -11.13 -27.57
CA LEU A 22 22.28 -11.28 -26.39
C LEU A 22 22.07 -9.93 -25.69
N LEU A 23 23.13 -9.14 -25.58
CA LEU A 23 23.05 -7.79 -25.04
C LEU A 23 22.13 -6.90 -25.89
N GLN A 24 22.30 -6.91 -27.22
CA GLN A 24 21.44 -6.14 -28.12
C GLN A 24 19.97 -6.60 -28.06
N LEU A 25 19.73 -7.91 -28.00
CA LEU A 25 18.40 -8.48 -27.86
C LEU A 25 17.75 -8.06 -26.54
N SER A 26 18.51 -8.00 -25.44
CA SER A 26 18.00 -7.57 -24.14
C SER A 26 17.57 -6.10 -24.07
N LEU A 27 18.11 -5.25 -24.96
CA LEU A 27 17.78 -3.82 -25.02
C LEU A 27 16.49 -3.54 -25.80
N TRP A 28 16.07 -4.43 -26.71
CA TRP A 28 14.86 -4.25 -27.53
C TRP A 28 13.57 -4.09 -26.70
N PRO A 29 13.30 -4.96 -25.71
CA PRO A 29 12.14 -4.78 -24.82
C PRO A 29 12.14 -3.42 -24.11
N LEU A 30 13.32 -2.94 -23.67
CA LEU A 30 13.43 -1.66 -22.97
C LEU A 30 13.09 -0.47 -23.87
N ARG A 31 13.49 -0.51 -25.15
CA ARG A 31 13.15 0.53 -26.15
C ARG A 31 11.64 0.69 -26.36
N ILE A 32 10.89 -0.40 -26.25
CA ILE A 32 9.43 -0.41 -26.44
C ILE A 32 8.71 -0.10 -25.12
N VAL A 33 9.11 -0.75 -24.02
CA VAL A 33 8.40 -0.67 -22.75
C VAL A 33 8.63 0.66 -22.04
N CYS A 34 9.85 1.23 -22.07
CA CYS A 34 10.14 2.46 -21.33
C CYS A 34 9.27 3.66 -21.76
N PRO A 35 9.11 3.98 -23.07
CA PRO A 35 8.23 5.07 -23.50
C PRO A 35 6.77 4.88 -23.08
N LEU A 36 6.27 3.65 -23.15
CA LEU A 36 4.92 3.32 -22.69
C LEU A 36 4.79 3.58 -21.18
N LEU A 37 5.75 3.12 -20.38
CA LEU A 37 5.70 3.30 -18.93
C LEU A 37 5.84 4.77 -18.49
N ILE A 38 6.62 5.58 -19.20
CA ILE A 38 6.75 7.03 -18.94
C ILE A 38 5.38 7.72 -19.02
N ILE A 39 4.50 7.28 -19.92
CA ILE A 39 3.16 7.86 -20.10
C ILE A 39 2.13 7.17 -19.18
N PHE A 40 2.08 5.84 -19.18
CA PHE A 40 1.03 5.09 -18.50
C PHE A 40 1.20 5.05 -16.97
N CYS A 41 2.42 5.00 -16.44
CA CYS A 41 2.64 4.89 -15.00
C CYS A 41 2.12 6.11 -14.23
N PRO A 42 2.45 7.37 -14.60
CA PRO A 42 1.91 8.54 -13.91
C PRO A 42 0.38 8.59 -13.95
N ILE A 43 -0.23 8.25 -15.09
CA ILE A 43 -1.70 8.22 -15.23
C ILE A 43 -2.30 7.16 -14.29
N ALA A 44 -1.76 5.95 -14.31
CA ALA A 44 -2.27 4.84 -13.51
C ALA A 44 -2.17 5.14 -12.00
N ASN A 45 -1.02 5.63 -11.54
CA ASN A 45 -0.79 5.97 -10.15
C ASN A 45 -1.56 7.23 -9.71
N TRP A 46 -1.76 8.21 -10.59
CA TRP A 46 -2.63 9.35 -10.32
C TRP A 46 -4.08 8.91 -10.08
N ILE A 47 -4.60 7.97 -10.89
CA ILE A 47 -5.92 7.38 -10.67
C ILE A 47 -5.99 6.66 -9.32
N CYS A 48 -4.94 5.89 -8.96
CA CYS A 48 -4.85 5.25 -7.65
C CYS A 48 -4.95 6.28 -6.51
N ILE A 49 -4.14 7.33 -6.55
CA ILE A 49 -4.13 8.41 -5.55
C ILE A 49 -5.53 9.03 -5.42
N TYR A 50 -6.16 9.37 -6.55
CA TYR A 50 -7.50 9.95 -6.58
C TYR A 50 -8.55 9.04 -5.93
N ILE A 51 -8.51 7.73 -6.23
CA ILE A 51 -9.45 6.76 -5.64
C ILE A 51 -9.24 6.62 -4.14
N PHE A 52 -7.99 6.51 -3.68
CA PHE A 52 -7.68 6.38 -2.25
C PHE A 52 -7.93 7.66 -1.44
N GLN A 53 -8.01 8.83 -2.10
CA GLN A 53 -8.46 10.08 -1.48
C GLN A 53 -9.99 10.16 -1.32
N SER A 54 -10.75 9.27 -1.96
CA SER A 54 -12.21 9.30 -1.86
C SER A 54 -12.73 9.06 -0.44
N ARG A 55 -13.93 9.59 -0.15
CA ARG A 55 -14.59 9.53 1.16
C ARG A 55 -14.71 8.10 1.71
N THR A 56 -14.82 7.10 0.83
CA THR A 56 -14.92 5.69 1.19
C THR A 56 -13.68 5.16 1.89
N TYR A 57 -12.49 5.60 1.47
CA TYR A 57 -11.23 5.17 2.05
C TYR A 57 -10.76 6.08 3.18
N HIS A 58 -11.46 7.18 3.47
CA HIS A 58 -11.03 8.19 4.45
C HIS A 58 -10.75 7.61 5.84
N ARG A 59 -11.50 6.57 6.26
CA ARG A 59 -11.36 5.92 7.57
C ARG A 59 -10.34 4.77 7.59
N SER A 60 -9.79 4.37 6.45
CA SER A 60 -8.84 3.25 6.38
C SER A 60 -7.42 3.73 6.68
N SER A 61 -6.73 3.07 7.63
CA SER A 61 -5.30 3.32 7.90
C SER A 61 -4.44 3.05 6.65
N SER A 62 -4.83 2.08 5.81
CA SER A 62 -4.11 1.70 4.59
C SER A 62 -3.98 2.81 3.54
N LYS A 63 -4.87 3.81 3.55
CA LYS A 63 -4.95 4.81 2.48
C LYS A 63 -3.62 5.54 2.26
N TRP A 64 -2.92 5.86 3.35
CA TRP A 64 -1.68 6.61 3.29
C TRP A 64 -0.54 5.78 2.70
N TYR A 65 -0.42 4.50 3.06
CA TYR A 65 0.56 3.61 2.45
C TYR A 65 0.36 3.53 0.94
N PHE A 66 -0.87 3.32 0.46
CA PHE A 66 -1.16 3.27 -0.98
C PHE A 66 -0.86 4.58 -1.71
N ILE A 67 -1.18 5.73 -1.11
CA ILE A 67 -0.87 7.04 -1.70
C ILE A 67 0.65 7.23 -1.81
N PHE A 68 1.40 6.97 -0.74
CA PHE A 68 2.85 7.14 -0.77
C PHE A 68 3.53 6.13 -1.71
N ILE A 69 3.11 4.86 -1.72
CA ILE A 69 3.59 3.86 -2.68
C ILE A 69 3.37 4.35 -4.12
N ALA A 70 2.17 4.83 -4.45
CA ALA A 70 1.88 5.35 -5.79
C ALA A 70 2.76 6.57 -6.17
N ILE A 71 3.04 7.46 -5.21
CA ILE A 71 3.94 8.61 -5.42
C ILE A 71 5.36 8.13 -5.73
N PHE A 72 5.92 7.26 -4.89
CA PHE A 72 7.30 6.80 -5.06
C PHE A 72 7.47 5.86 -6.26
N ASP A 73 6.47 5.06 -6.60
CA ASP A 73 6.46 4.28 -7.83
C ASP A 73 6.48 5.18 -9.08
N THR A 74 5.73 6.29 -9.06
CA THR A 74 5.79 7.27 -10.15
C THR A 74 7.14 7.95 -10.22
N ILE A 75 7.73 8.35 -9.08
CA ILE A 75 9.08 8.95 -9.06
C ILE A 75 10.11 7.95 -9.61
N TYR A 76 10.07 6.70 -9.17
CA TYR A 76 10.97 5.64 -9.63
C TYR A 76 10.90 5.47 -11.15
N VAL A 77 9.69 5.29 -11.71
CA VAL A 77 9.53 5.08 -13.15
C VAL A 77 9.92 6.33 -13.96
N LEU A 78 9.56 7.54 -13.48
CA LEU A 78 9.91 8.79 -14.17
C LEU A 78 11.41 9.12 -14.13
N VAL A 79 12.16 8.62 -13.14
CA VAL A 79 13.61 8.76 -13.09
C VAL A 79 14.28 7.67 -13.93
N THR A 80 13.86 6.42 -13.76
CA THR A 80 14.58 5.25 -14.27
C THR A 80 14.23 4.92 -15.72
N ALA A 81 12.96 5.02 -16.14
CA ALA A 81 12.56 4.65 -17.49
C ALA A 81 13.13 5.59 -18.57
N PRO A 82 13.10 6.93 -18.43
CA PRO A 82 13.76 7.81 -19.40
C PRO A 82 15.26 7.58 -19.48
N LEU A 83 15.91 7.40 -18.33
CA LEU A 83 17.35 7.14 -18.26
C LEU A 83 17.71 5.87 -19.05
N ILE A 84 17.00 4.76 -18.79
CA ILE A 84 17.26 3.50 -19.47
C ILE A 84 16.97 3.61 -20.96
N PHE A 85 15.86 4.27 -21.33
CA PHE A 85 15.52 4.53 -22.72
C PHE A 85 16.66 5.24 -23.44
N LEU A 86 17.22 6.30 -22.85
CA LEU A 86 18.34 7.05 -23.43
C LEU A 86 19.63 6.22 -23.50
N ILE A 87 19.92 5.42 -22.48
CA ILE A 87 21.06 4.48 -22.49
C ILE A 87 20.94 3.47 -23.64
N THR A 88 19.72 3.05 -24.03
CA THR A 88 19.55 2.13 -25.16
C THR A 88 19.91 2.74 -26.52
N PHE A 89 20.06 4.08 -26.61
CA PHE A 89 20.55 4.82 -27.76
C PHE A 89 21.98 5.34 -27.56
N GLU A 90 22.69 4.84 -26.54
CA GLU A 90 24.05 5.27 -26.20
C GLU A 90 24.13 6.77 -25.81
N ILE A 91 23.02 7.34 -25.34
CA ILE A 91 22.94 8.72 -24.84
C ILE A 91 23.08 8.71 -23.31
N TYR A 92 24.22 9.16 -22.81
CA TYR A 92 24.56 9.15 -21.39
C TYR A 92 24.35 10.53 -20.72
N ILE A 93 23.10 10.93 -20.49
CA ILE A 93 22.76 12.23 -19.86
C ILE A 93 23.33 12.38 -18.44
N LEU A 94 23.60 11.29 -17.73
CA LEU A 94 24.25 11.32 -16.42
C LEU A 94 25.62 12.00 -16.43
N ASN A 95 26.30 12.00 -17.57
CA ASN A 95 27.64 12.54 -17.74
C ASN A 95 27.65 14.06 -17.89
N TRP A 96 26.50 14.70 -18.07
CA TRP A 96 26.43 16.13 -18.39
C TRP A 96 26.55 17.02 -17.17
N ASN A 97 26.06 16.57 -16.01
CA ASN A 97 26.04 17.39 -14.80
C ASN A 97 26.20 16.53 -13.55
N VAL A 98 27.13 16.93 -12.66
CA VAL A 98 27.42 16.24 -11.40
C VAL A 98 26.19 16.17 -10.49
N LEU A 99 25.40 17.25 -10.41
CA LEU A 99 24.18 17.28 -9.61
C LEU A 99 23.14 16.30 -10.14
N LEU A 100 22.99 16.22 -11.47
CA LEU A 100 22.04 15.30 -12.12
C LEU A 100 22.43 13.84 -11.89
N CYS A 101 23.71 13.51 -12.08
CA CYS A 101 24.31 12.21 -11.77
C CYS A 101 23.95 11.78 -10.33
N LYS A 102 24.27 12.63 -9.34
CA LYS A 102 23.99 12.37 -7.92
C LYS A 102 22.49 12.21 -7.63
N LEU A 103 21.68 13.15 -8.12
CA LEU A 103 20.24 13.19 -7.83
C LEU A 103 19.51 11.99 -8.44
N ILE A 104 19.86 11.58 -9.67
CA ILE A 104 19.22 10.43 -10.33
C ILE A 104 19.51 9.15 -9.56
N PHE A 105 20.78 8.88 -9.20
CA PHE A 105 21.10 7.68 -8.42
C PHE A 105 20.42 7.70 -7.05
N PHE A 106 20.45 8.84 -6.35
CA PHE A 106 19.76 8.99 -5.07
C PHE A 106 18.25 8.72 -5.19
N LEU A 107 17.56 9.36 -6.13
CA LEU A 107 16.11 9.20 -6.29
C LEU A 107 15.74 7.79 -6.73
N ASN A 108 16.52 7.17 -7.61
CA ASN A 108 16.29 5.80 -8.08
C ASN A 108 16.34 4.81 -6.90
N TYR A 109 17.42 4.84 -6.12
CA TYR A 109 17.57 3.95 -4.97
C TYR A 109 16.58 4.26 -3.84
N LEU A 110 16.37 5.55 -3.53
CA LEU A 110 15.46 5.98 -2.48
C LEU A 110 14.01 5.57 -2.77
N SER A 111 13.51 5.87 -3.98
CA SER A 111 12.11 5.60 -4.34
C SER A 111 11.79 4.12 -4.31
N CYS A 112 12.67 3.29 -4.85
CA CYS A 112 12.52 1.85 -4.86
C CYS A 112 12.49 1.25 -3.44
N GLN A 113 13.39 1.67 -2.56
CA GLN A 113 13.41 1.23 -1.16
C GLN A 113 12.20 1.71 -0.36
N ILE A 114 11.74 2.95 -0.58
CA ILE A 114 10.55 3.46 0.09
C ILE A 114 9.31 2.65 -0.32
N SER A 115 9.12 2.38 -1.61
CA SER A 115 7.99 1.56 -2.08
C SER A 115 8.00 0.16 -1.45
N ALA A 116 9.15 -0.51 -1.42
CA ALA A 116 9.30 -1.84 -0.79
C ALA A 116 9.07 -1.79 0.73
N GLY A 117 9.64 -0.80 1.42
CA GLY A 117 9.49 -0.61 2.86
C GLY A 117 8.04 -0.31 3.27
N LEU A 118 7.35 0.56 2.52
CA LEU A 118 5.94 0.87 2.76
C LEU A 118 5.03 -0.34 2.48
N LEU A 119 5.36 -1.17 1.49
CA LEU A 119 4.64 -2.42 1.25
C LEU A 119 4.79 -3.40 2.43
N ALA A 120 5.98 -3.50 3.01
CA ALA A 120 6.21 -4.29 4.22
C ALA A 120 5.43 -3.74 5.43
N CYS A 121 5.44 -2.42 5.65
CA CYS A 121 4.63 -1.78 6.70
C CYS A 121 3.13 -2.01 6.49
N LEU A 122 2.65 -1.97 5.24
CA LEU A 122 1.27 -2.27 4.91
C LEU A 122 0.92 -3.73 5.25
N SER A 123 1.80 -4.70 4.97
CA SER A 123 1.59 -6.09 5.38
C SER A 123 1.51 -6.25 6.91
N ILE A 124 2.33 -5.52 7.67
CA ILE A 124 2.26 -5.51 9.13
C ILE A 124 0.93 -4.90 9.62
N ASP A 125 0.52 -3.74 9.08
CA ASP A 125 -0.76 -3.10 9.43
C ASP A 125 -1.94 -4.07 9.21
N ARG A 126 -1.89 -4.87 8.14
CA ARG A 126 -2.92 -5.87 7.81
C ARG A 126 -2.86 -7.10 8.70
N LEU A 127 -1.66 -7.55 9.07
CA LEU A 127 -1.49 -8.61 10.05
C LEU A 127 -2.09 -8.21 11.40
N VAL A 128 -1.83 -6.98 11.87
CA VAL A 128 -2.40 -6.45 13.12
C VAL A 128 -3.92 -6.36 13.02
N ALA A 129 -4.45 -5.86 11.89
CA ALA A 129 -5.88 -5.74 11.66
C ALA A 129 -6.63 -7.09 11.69
N THR A 130 -5.98 -8.16 11.23
CA THR A 130 -6.59 -9.50 11.13
C THR A 130 -6.36 -10.36 12.37
N SER A 131 -5.24 -10.18 13.07
CA SER A 131 -4.87 -10.99 14.24
C SER A 131 -5.43 -10.42 15.53
N CYS A 132 -5.48 -9.08 15.67
CA CYS A 132 -5.79 -8.42 16.94
C CYS A 132 -6.78 -7.26 16.74
N LEU A 133 -8.07 -7.58 16.58
CA LEU A 133 -9.11 -6.56 16.34
C LEU A 133 -9.17 -5.48 17.44
N LEU A 134 -8.96 -5.87 18.71
CA LEU A 134 -8.95 -4.95 19.86
C LEU A 134 -7.78 -3.96 19.76
N LEU A 135 -6.57 -4.46 19.53
CA LEU A 135 -5.36 -3.65 19.41
C LEU A 135 -5.45 -2.71 18.19
N TYR A 136 -5.94 -3.22 17.06
CA TYR A 136 -6.11 -2.44 15.84
C TYR A 136 -7.05 -1.25 16.05
N ARG A 137 -8.16 -1.44 16.78
CA ARG A 137 -9.11 -0.34 17.05
C ARG A 137 -8.50 0.79 17.87
N TYR A 138 -7.56 0.48 18.76
CA TYR A 138 -6.93 1.45 19.64
C TYR A 138 -5.72 2.14 19.00
N HIS A 139 -4.83 1.38 18.35
CA HIS A 139 -3.54 1.90 17.85
C HIS A 139 -3.52 2.25 16.35
N CYS A 140 -4.29 1.59 15.50
CA CYS A 140 -4.18 1.76 14.05
C CYS A 140 -5.11 2.87 13.53
N THR A 141 -4.82 4.11 13.90
CA THR A 141 -5.52 5.29 13.38
C THR A 141 -4.90 5.78 12.06
N THR A 142 -5.66 6.56 11.28
CA THR A 142 -5.17 7.14 10.02
C THR A 142 -4.04 8.14 10.22
N ASN A 143 -3.95 8.75 11.40
CA ASN A 143 -2.87 9.70 11.71
C ASN A 143 -1.58 8.92 12.01
N VAL A 144 -1.68 7.83 12.78
CA VAL A 144 -0.56 6.95 13.05
C VAL A 144 0.04 6.40 11.76
N SER A 145 -0.78 5.90 10.82
CA SER A 145 -0.23 5.39 9.56
C SER A 145 0.48 6.46 8.71
N LYS A 146 -0.01 7.71 8.74
CA LYS A 146 0.67 8.84 8.10
C LYS A 146 2.06 9.07 8.72
N TYR A 147 2.15 9.10 10.04
CA TYR A 147 3.43 9.27 10.74
C TYR A 147 4.39 8.11 10.49
N VAL A 148 3.90 6.87 10.47
CA VAL A 148 4.71 5.69 10.12
C VAL A 148 5.28 5.85 8.71
N CYS A 149 4.47 6.25 7.72
CA CYS A 149 4.95 6.48 6.35
C CYS A 149 6.05 7.55 6.31
N LEU A 150 5.84 8.70 6.97
CA LEU A 150 6.81 9.79 7.00
C LEU A 150 8.11 9.38 7.70
N LEU A 151 8.02 8.60 8.77
CA LEU A 151 9.18 8.06 9.49
C LEU A 151 9.99 7.11 8.60
N VAL A 152 9.33 6.19 7.89
CA VAL A 152 9.98 5.27 6.93
C VAL A 152 10.67 6.06 5.82
N ILE A 153 10.00 7.05 5.24
CA ILE A 153 10.56 7.94 4.21
C ILE A 153 11.81 8.66 4.74
N LEU A 154 11.74 9.21 5.96
CA LEU A 154 12.86 9.93 6.57
C LEU A 154 14.06 9.01 6.83
N ILE A 155 13.85 7.86 7.47
CA ILE A 155 14.92 6.90 7.78
C ILE A 155 15.60 6.42 6.50
N LEU A 156 14.82 6.02 5.48
CA LEU A 156 15.38 5.57 4.21
C LEU A 156 16.05 6.73 3.44
N SER A 157 15.57 7.97 3.55
CA SER A 157 16.25 9.13 2.95
C SER A 157 17.62 9.37 3.57
N ILE A 158 17.75 9.23 4.89
CA ILE A 158 19.02 9.34 5.59
C ILE A 158 19.97 8.22 5.15
N ILE A 159 19.49 6.97 5.12
CA ILE A 159 20.31 5.82 4.69
C ILE A 159 20.82 6.01 3.26
N ASN A 160 19.99 6.47 2.32
CA ASN A 160 20.37 6.64 0.92
C ASN A 160 21.14 7.94 0.62
N SER A 161 21.25 8.86 1.59
CA SER A 161 21.94 10.15 1.39
C SER A 161 23.40 10.01 0.95
N HIS A 162 24.04 8.86 1.25
CA HIS A 162 25.41 8.57 0.83
C HIS A 162 25.59 8.59 -0.70
N TYR A 163 24.56 8.27 -1.49
CA TYR A 163 24.64 8.34 -2.96
C TYR A 163 24.86 9.77 -3.47
N LEU A 164 24.41 10.80 -2.74
CA LEU A 164 24.68 12.20 -3.07
C LEU A 164 26.14 12.58 -2.86
N ILE A 165 26.87 11.84 -2.04
CA ILE A 165 28.29 12.08 -1.73
C ILE A 165 29.18 11.23 -2.65
N GLY A 166 28.82 9.95 -2.84
CA GLY A 166 29.65 8.95 -3.51
C GLY A 166 29.81 9.11 -5.02
N TYR A 167 28.79 9.61 -5.72
CA TYR A 167 28.84 9.74 -7.18
C TYR A 167 29.52 11.04 -7.63
N THR A 168 30.37 10.96 -8.65
CA THR A 168 31.03 12.11 -9.29
C THR A 168 31.19 11.87 -10.78
N ILE A 169 31.56 12.91 -11.53
CA ILE A 169 32.07 12.73 -12.89
C ILE A 169 33.58 12.47 -12.78
N ASP A 170 34.05 11.40 -13.43
CA ASP A 170 35.48 11.06 -13.48
C ASP A 170 36.24 11.86 -14.55
N SER A 171 37.56 11.65 -14.65
CA SER A 171 38.41 12.33 -15.64
C SER A 171 38.02 12.00 -17.09
N ASN A 172 37.33 10.89 -17.31
CA ASN A 172 36.88 10.45 -18.63
C ASN A 172 35.48 11.00 -18.95
N GLY A 173 34.89 11.80 -18.06
CA GLY A 173 33.57 12.37 -18.21
C GLY A 173 32.43 11.42 -17.86
N TYR A 174 32.68 10.24 -17.29
CA TYR A 174 31.63 9.31 -16.90
C TYR A 174 31.18 9.55 -15.46
N CYS A 175 29.86 9.52 -15.24
CA CYS A 175 29.26 9.49 -13.92
C CYS A 175 29.58 8.13 -13.26
N SER A 176 30.55 8.13 -12.35
CA SER A 176 31.04 6.94 -11.67
C SER A 176 31.21 7.19 -10.16
N ILE A 177 31.40 6.13 -9.40
CA ILE A 177 31.62 6.23 -7.96
C ILE A 177 33.03 6.78 -7.74
N ARG A 178 33.15 7.80 -6.88
CA ARG A 178 34.45 8.36 -6.52
C ARG A 178 35.23 7.34 -5.70
N TYR A 179 36.33 6.84 -6.26
CA TYR A 179 37.25 5.93 -5.58
C TYR A 179 38.09 6.68 -4.55
N TYR A 180 37.48 7.03 -3.41
CA TYR A 180 38.26 7.23 -2.21
C TYR A 180 38.59 5.87 -1.61
N LYS A 181 39.85 5.66 -1.22
CA LYS A 181 40.31 4.40 -0.61
C LYS A 181 39.46 3.99 0.61
N TRP A 182 38.94 4.96 1.36
CA TRP A 182 38.02 4.71 2.49
C TRP A 182 36.59 4.38 2.04
N TYR A 183 36.13 4.93 0.91
CA TYR A 183 34.78 4.75 0.40
C TYR A 183 34.61 3.40 -0.31
N GLU A 184 35.65 2.83 -0.90
CA GLU A 184 35.59 1.53 -1.59
C GLU A 184 35.14 0.39 -0.65
N ASN A 185 35.75 0.31 0.53
CA ASN A 185 35.36 -0.66 1.55
C ASN A 185 33.92 -0.44 2.02
N ILE A 186 33.54 0.81 2.29
CA ILE A 186 32.19 1.16 2.75
C ILE A 186 31.14 0.89 1.67
N TYR A 187 31.46 1.16 0.41
CA TYR A 187 30.55 0.99 -0.72
C TYR A 187 30.12 -0.46 -0.91
N SER A 188 31.04 -1.41 -0.76
CA SER A 188 30.71 -2.84 -0.80
C SER A 188 29.67 -3.20 0.29
N TYR A 189 29.84 -2.70 1.51
CA TYR A 189 28.86 -2.89 2.59
C TYR A 189 27.54 -2.18 2.30
N LEU A 190 27.57 -0.97 1.72
CA LEU A 190 26.36 -0.22 1.37
C LEU A 190 25.53 -0.92 0.29
N ASN A 191 26.16 -1.59 -0.69
CA ASN A 191 25.44 -2.43 -1.66
C ASN A 191 24.76 -3.63 -0.98
N ILE A 192 25.38 -4.24 0.02
CA ILE A 192 24.76 -5.31 0.81
C ILE A 192 23.58 -4.74 1.60
N VAL A 193 23.75 -3.58 2.24
CA VAL A 193 22.66 -2.89 2.95
C VAL A 193 21.52 -2.58 2.00
N TYR A 194 21.82 -2.09 0.79
CA TYR A 194 20.83 -1.84 -0.26
C TYR A 194 20.06 -3.12 -0.61
N LEU A 195 20.77 -4.21 -0.90
CA LEU A 195 20.15 -5.49 -1.24
C LEU A 195 19.25 -6.00 -0.09
N LEU A 196 19.73 -5.88 1.15
CA LEU A 196 18.98 -6.29 2.33
C LEU A 196 17.73 -5.43 2.53
N SER A 197 17.86 -4.10 2.49
CA SER A 197 16.76 -3.18 2.75
C SER A 197 15.73 -3.13 1.62
N TYR A 198 16.15 -3.31 0.38
CA TYR A 198 15.27 -3.28 -0.79
C TYR A 198 14.55 -4.61 -1.02
N SER A 199 15.27 -5.73 -0.91
CA SER A 199 14.75 -7.04 -1.32
C SER A 199 14.50 -7.94 -0.14
N ILE A 200 15.55 -8.34 0.60
CA ILE A 200 15.47 -9.46 1.55
C ILE A 200 14.58 -9.13 2.77
N ILE A 201 14.76 -7.96 3.38
CA ILE A 201 14.00 -7.56 4.58
C ILE A 201 12.52 -7.34 4.23
N PRO A 202 12.14 -6.53 3.22
CA PRO A 202 10.74 -6.39 2.84
C PRO A 202 10.11 -7.74 2.45
N PHE A 203 10.81 -8.55 1.67
CA PHE A 203 10.33 -9.87 1.25
C PHE A 203 10.01 -10.79 2.42
N THR A 204 10.93 -10.90 3.38
CA THR A 204 10.74 -11.77 4.56
C THR A 204 9.58 -11.29 5.41
N ILE A 205 9.49 -9.99 5.69
CA ILE A 205 8.37 -9.39 6.43
C ILE A 205 7.04 -9.67 5.73
N ILE A 206 6.96 -9.38 4.43
CA ILE A 206 5.75 -9.56 3.63
C ILE A 206 5.33 -11.02 3.61
N SER A 207 6.26 -11.94 3.38
CA SER A 207 5.98 -13.39 3.32
C SER A 207 5.48 -13.93 4.65
N ILE A 208 6.15 -13.57 5.76
CA ILE A 208 5.75 -13.97 7.11
C ILE A 208 4.36 -13.42 7.43
N CYS A 209 4.12 -12.11 7.19
CA CYS A 209 2.82 -11.49 7.45
C CYS A 209 1.70 -12.16 6.64
N ASN A 210 1.92 -12.38 5.34
CA ASN A 210 0.93 -13.01 4.47
C ASN A 210 0.63 -14.46 4.91
N LEU A 211 1.65 -15.22 5.33
CA LEU A 211 1.46 -16.56 5.86
C LEU A 211 0.57 -16.56 7.11
N PHE A 212 0.86 -15.69 8.08
CA PHE A 212 0.04 -15.57 9.30
C PHE A 212 -1.39 -15.10 9.02
N ILE A 213 -1.58 -14.16 8.09
CA ILE A 213 -2.93 -13.73 7.70
C ILE A 213 -3.72 -14.91 7.13
N VAL A 214 -3.13 -15.70 6.24
CA VAL A 214 -3.78 -16.89 5.66
C VAL A 214 -4.13 -17.91 6.75
N ILE A 215 -3.20 -18.20 7.66
CA ILE A 215 -3.44 -19.12 8.79
C ILE A 215 -4.61 -18.62 9.65
N ASN A 216 -4.62 -17.34 10.02
CA ASN A 216 -5.68 -16.75 10.86
C ASN A 216 -7.04 -16.77 10.16
N VAL A 217 -7.09 -16.50 8.85
CA VAL A 217 -8.32 -16.59 8.05
C VAL A 217 -8.83 -18.03 8.02
N CYS A 218 -7.95 -19.01 7.79
CA CYS A 218 -8.31 -20.42 7.76
C CYS A 218 -8.82 -20.92 9.12
N GLN A 219 -8.15 -20.56 10.22
CA GLN A 219 -8.58 -20.91 11.57
C GLN A 219 -9.92 -20.26 11.94
N ASN A 220 -10.16 -19.02 11.55
CA ASN A 220 -11.44 -18.37 11.81
C ASN A 220 -12.58 -19.07 11.06
N LYS A 221 -12.36 -19.47 9.80
CA LYS A 221 -13.37 -20.20 9.02
C LYS A 221 -13.76 -21.52 9.67
N THR A 222 -12.80 -22.28 10.21
CA THR A 222 -13.10 -23.56 10.90
C THR A 222 -13.86 -23.33 12.20
N ASN A 223 -13.49 -22.30 12.98
CA ASN A 223 -14.18 -21.94 14.22
C ASN A 223 -15.62 -21.49 13.97
N PHE A 224 -15.87 -20.70 12.92
CA PHE A 224 -17.24 -20.35 12.52
C PHE A 224 -18.04 -21.58 12.14
N ARG A 225 -17.49 -22.49 11.30
CA ARG A 225 -18.18 -23.72 10.91
C ARG A 225 -18.57 -24.57 12.13
N LYS A 226 -17.68 -24.70 13.13
CA LYS A 226 -17.99 -25.40 14.38
C LYS A 226 -19.15 -24.76 15.14
N LYS A 227 -19.17 -23.42 15.28
CA LYS A 227 -20.27 -22.70 15.94
C LYS A 227 -21.61 -22.86 15.20
N TYR A 228 -21.60 -22.83 13.87
CA TYR A 228 -22.82 -23.05 13.07
C TYR A 228 -23.34 -24.49 13.20
N LEU A 229 -22.45 -25.48 13.19
CA LEU A 229 -22.84 -26.89 13.35
C LEU A 229 -23.41 -27.18 14.74
N LEU A 230 -22.79 -26.64 15.80
CA LEU A 230 -23.30 -26.74 17.17
C LEU A 230 -24.67 -26.08 17.35
N LYS A 231 -24.90 -24.92 16.70
CA LYS A 231 -26.23 -24.27 16.75
C LYS A 231 -27.30 -25.08 16.01
N LYS A 232 -26.92 -25.72 14.89
CA LYS A 232 -27.84 -26.58 14.12
C LYS A 232 -28.25 -27.82 14.91
N SER A 233 -27.33 -28.49 15.58
CA SER A 233 -27.65 -29.69 16.38
C SER A 233 -28.61 -29.38 17.54
N VAL A 234 -28.44 -28.25 18.22
CA VAL A 234 -29.35 -27.84 19.33
C VAL A 234 -30.76 -27.51 18.81
N SER A 235 -30.87 -26.94 17.61
CA SER A 235 -32.19 -26.59 17.04
C SER A 235 -32.96 -27.83 16.58
N SER A 236 -32.27 -28.87 16.11
CA SER A 236 -32.89 -30.13 15.69
C SER A 236 -33.49 -30.93 16.85
N THR A 237 -32.96 -30.80 18.06
CA THR A 237 -33.45 -31.56 19.24
C THR A 237 -34.78 -31.02 19.78
N ASN A 238 -35.10 -29.73 19.55
CA ASN A 238 -36.32 -29.11 20.10
C ASN A 238 -37.52 -29.09 19.13
N ASN A 239 -37.38 -29.56 17.89
CA ASN A 239 -38.41 -29.42 16.85
C ASN A 239 -38.92 -30.76 16.29
N GLN A 240 -39.20 -31.72 17.16
CA GLN A 240 -39.86 -32.97 16.76
C GLN A 240 -41.38 -32.84 16.44
N ASN A 241 -42.00 -31.64 16.50
CA ASN A 241 -43.46 -31.49 16.35
C ASN A 241 -43.94 -30.55 15.23
N GLY A 242 -43.15 -30.19 14.21
CA GLY A 242 -43.68 -29.35 13.13
C GLY A 242 -42.82 -29.25 11.87
N GLU A 243 -43.34 -29.82 10.77
CA GLU A 243 -42.72 -29.83 9.45
C GLU A 243 -42.75 -28.45 8.78
N GLY A 244 -41.58 -27.90 8.43
CA GLY A 244 -41.45 -26.66 7.67
C GLY A 244 -40.00 -26.37 7.27
N LEU A 245 -39.60 -26.75 6.05
CA LEU A 245 -38.23 -26.65 5.54
C LEU A 245 -37.90 -25.20 5.10
N VAL A 246 -37.03 -24.50 5.82
CA VAL A 246 -36.56 -23.15 5.44
C VAL A 246 -35.16 -23.24 4.82
N ALA A 247 -35.03 -22.86 3.54
CA ALA A 247 -33.76 -22.82 2.81
C ALA A 247 -32.85 -21.67 3.28
N LEU A 248 -31.57 -21.94 3.49
CA LEU A 248 -30.54 -20.97 3.89
C LEU A 248 -30.00 -20.17 2.69
N PRO A 249 -29.63 -18.90 2.86
CA PRO A 249 -29.07 -18.09 1.78
C PRO A 249 -27.63 -18.52 1.44
N PRO A 250 -27.25 -18.52 0.15
CA PRO A 250 -25.91 -18.90 -0.29
C PRO A 250 -24.89 -17.86 0.21
N CYS A 251 -23.89 -18.32 0.96
CA CYS A 251 -22.74 -17.48 1.32
C CYS A 251 -21.93 -17.13 0.07
N CYS A 252 -21.47 -15.87 0.01
CA CYS A 252 -20.74 -15.23 -1.10
C CYS A 252 -19.41 -15.90 -1.48
N PHE A 253 -19.49 -17.09 -2.07
CA PHE A 253 -18.41 -17.74 -2.80
C PHE A 253 -18.99 -18.32 -4.10
N SER A 254 -19.74 -17.48 -4.84
CA SER A 254 -19.93 -17.75 -6.26
C SER A 254 -18.93 -16.87 -7.00
N THR A 255 -17.80 -17.48 -7.37
CA THR A 255 -16.97 -16.95 -8.45
C THR A 255 -17.86 -16.92 -9.68
N ALA A 256 -18.34 -15.72 -10.02
CA ALA A 256 -19.10 -15.47 -11.23
C ALA A 256 -18.24 -15.83 -12.45
N PHE A 257 -18.38 -17.08 -12.88
CA PHE A 257 -18.06 -17.62 -14.19
C PHE A 257 -19.11 -18.70 -14.49
N GLU A 258 -20.37 -18.36 -14.28
CA GLU A 258 -21.48 -19.16 -14.77
C GLU A 258 -22.08 -18.42 -15.96
N LYS A 259 -21.93 -19.08 -17.10
CA LYS A 259 -22.36 -18.70 -18.45
C LYS A 259 -23.84 -18.31 -18.40
N ASN A 260 -24.18 -17.12 -18.90
CA ASN A 260 -25.56 -16.79 -19.26
C ASN A 260 -26.02 -17.79 -20.35
N GLU A 261 -26.93 -18.70 -19.99
CA GLU A 261 -27.92 -19.20 -20.94
C GLU A 261 -29.23 -18.47 -20.65
N ASP A 262 -29.66 -17.68 -21.63
CA ASP A 262 -30.88 -16.91 -21.63
C ASP A 262 -32.09 -17.87 -21.71
N HIS A 263 -32.80 -18.05 -20.59
CA HIS A 263 -34.18 -18.51 -20.62
C HIS A 263 -35.12 -17.33 -20.38
N ILE A 264 -35.62 -16.79 -21.49
CA ILE A 264 -36.77 -15.90 -21.57
C ILE A 264 -38.00 -16.70 -21.12
N ILE A 265 -38.55 -16.39 -19.95
CA ILE A 265 -39.94 -16.71 -19.62
C ILE A 265 -40.66 -15.39 -19.33
N ASN A 266 -41.46 -14.99 -20.32
CA ASN A 266 -42.45 -13.93 -20.19
C ASN A 266 -43.52 -14.35 -19.19
N ASN A 267 -43.69 -13.59 -18.11
CA ASN A 267 -44.95 -13.57 -17.38
C ASN A 267 -45.25 -12.15 -16.91
N THR A 268 -45.90 -11.41 -17.82
CA THR A 268 -46.50 -10.10 -17.60
C THR A 268 -47.78 -10.29 -16.79
N ASN A 269 -47.77 -9.91 -15.52
CA ASN A 269 -49.00 -9.57 -14.81
C ASN A 269 -48.89 -8.19 -14.16
N ASN A 270 -49.72 -7.30 -14.70
CA ASN A 270 -49.88 -5.92 -14.34
C ASN A 270 -50.32 -5.76 -12.87
N LYS A 271 -49.57 -4.99 -12.08
CA LYS A 271 -50.14 -4.30 -10.92
C LYS A 271 -49.62 -2.87 -10.83
N LYS A 272 -50.45 -1.98 -11.37
CA LYS A 272 -50.31 -0.52 -11.36
C LYS A 272 -50.59 -0.02 -9.94
N ILE A 273 -49.56 0.32 -9.17
CA ILE A 273 -49.71 1.05 -7.91
C ILE A 273 -49.35 2.52 -8.20
N LYS A 274 -50.37 3.38 -8.22
CA LYS A 274 -50.22 4.84 -8.17
C LYS A 274 -49.70 5.21 -6.78
N LEU A 275 -48.45 5.70 -6.69
CA LEU A 275 -47.98 6.43 -5.50
C LEU A 275 -48.11 7.93 -5.79
N GLN A 276 -49.07 8.58 -5.12
CA GLN A 276 -49.14 10.03 -4.99
C GLN A 276 -47.98 10.49 -4.10
N ARG A 277 -47.08 11.34 -4.64
CA ARG A 277 -46.13 12.11 -3.84
C ARG A 277 -46.86 13.28 -3.20
N TYR A 278 -46.97 13.24 -1.87
CA TYR A 278 -47.14 14.45 -1.07
C TYR A 278 -45.76 15.06 -0.83
N SER A 279 -45.62 16.31 -1.22
CA SER A 279 -44.58 17.24 -0.82
C SER A 279 -44.79 17.60 0.66
N ASN A 280 -43.75 17.50 1.49
CA ASN A 280 -43.57 18.44 2.59
C ASN A 280 -42.11 18.53 3.01
N GLU A 281 -41.65 19.79 3.02
CA GLU A 281 -40.36 20.30 3.44
C GLU A 281 -40.19 20.23 4.97
N ASN A 282 -38.94 20.49 5.39
CA ASN A 282 -38.48 20.78 6.75
C ASN A 282 -38.19 19.58 7.67
N LYS A 283 -36.91 19.18 7.72
CA LYS A 283 -36.32 18.59 8.92
C LYS A 283 -34.96 19.24 9.22
N HIS A 284 -34.96 19.97 10.33
CA HIS A 284 -33.78 20.35 11.11
C HIS A 284 -32.98 19.10 11.50
N GLU A 285 -31.66 19.15 11.29
CA GLU A 285 -30.71 18.19 11.84
C GLU A 285 -30.48 18.47 13.33
N THR A 286 -30.92 17.56 14.19
CA THR A 286 -30.53 17.53 15.61
C THR A 286 -29.26 16.70 15.76
N PHE A 287 -28.17 17.34 16.19
CA PHE A 287 -26.95 16.66 16.62
C PHE A 287 -27.18 16.04 18.00
N VAL A 288 -27.03 14.72 18.10
CA VAL A 288 -26.92 14.01 19.38
C VAL A 288 -25.45 13.85 19.70
N THR A 289 -24.95 14.65 20.63
CA THR A 289 -23.67 14.44 21.32
C THR A 289 -23.83 13.33 22.35
N ILE A 290 -23.09 12.22 22.17
CA ILE A 290 -22.92 11.19 23.20
C ILE A 290 -21.70 11.59 24.03
N ASN A 291 -21.94 11.84 25.32
CA ASN A 291 -20.92 12.17 26.31
C ASN A 291 -20.65 10.90 27.13
N GLU A 292 -19.44 10.33 27.06
CA GLU A 292 -18.99 9.23 27.92
C GLU A 292 -18.11 9.82 29.04
N ASN A 293 -18.66 9.85 30.26
CA ASN A 293 -17.91 10.05 31.51
C ASN A 293 -18.10 8.81 32.40
N GLN A 294 -17.02 8.09 32.69
CA GLN A 294 -16.82 7.29 33.90
C GLN A 294 -15.33 7.45 34.29
N ILE A 295 -15.01 8.15 35.39
CA ILE A 295 -14.91 7.67 36.77
C ILE A 295 -13.91 6.52 36.92
N ILE A 296 -12.70 6.86 37.37
CA ILE A 296 -11.90 5.99 38.26
C ILE A 296 -11.38 6.89 39.39
N ASN A 297 -11.98 6.76 40.57
CA ASN A 297 -11.35 7.12 41.84
C ASN A 297 -10.69 5.86 42.40
N LYS A 298 -9.39 5.93 42.68
CA LYS A 298 -8.78 5.21 43.81
C LYS A 298 -7.50 5.92 44.24
N THR A 299 -7.62 6.60 45.37
CA THR A 299 -6.57 7.03 46.29
C THR A 299 -5.92 5.81 46.94
N ILE A 300 -4.59 5.87 47.18
CA ILE A 300 -3.90 5.51 48.43
C ILE A 300 -2.50 6.13 48.34
N ASP A 301 -2.21 6.97 49.33
CA ASP A 301 -0.91 7.58 49.64
C ASP A 301 0.09 6.58 50.21
N SER A 302 1.39 6.83 50.02
CA SER A 302 2.34 7.00 51.14
C SER A 302 3.74 7.39 50.65
N ASN A 303 4.14 8.60 51.06
CA ASN A 303 5.44 9.00 51.62
C ASN A 303 6.73 8.39 51.05
N THR A 304 7.60 9.22 50.46
CA THR A 304 8.92 9.48 51.07
C THR A 304 9.48 10.84 50.65
N GLU A 305 9.81 11.62 51.67
CA GLU A 305 10.43 12.94 51.69
C GLU A 305 11.96 12.77 51.83
N TRP A 306 12.76 13.48 51.04
CA TRP A 306 14.10 14.00 51.41
C TRP A 306 14.45 15.17 50.47
N GLN A 307 14.47 16.39 51.04
CA GLN A 307 15.07 17.62 50.53
C GLN A 307 16.61 17.61 50.76
N PRO A 308 17.37 18.71 50.52
CA PRO A 308 17.57 19.46 49.27
C PRO A 308 19.08 19.74 49.02
N GLN A 309 19.47 20.28 47.86
CA GLN A 309 20.58 21.25 47.84
C GLN A 309 20.57 22.16 46.60
N GLN A 310 20.66 23.45 46.92
CA GLN A 310 20.85 24.62 46.07
C GLN A 310 22.19 24.56 45.30
N GLN A 311 22.29 25.20 44.13
CA GLN A 311 23.08 26.44 43.99
C GLN A 311 22.89 27.15 42.62
N ASN A 312 22.81 28.48 42.73
CA ASN A 312 22.60 29.52 41.72
C ASN A 312 23.77 29.74 40.74
N ARG A 313 23.46 30.25 39.54
CA ARG A 313 23.75 31.63 39.02
C ARG A 313 23.46 31.68 37.50
N LEU A 314 22.55 32.55 37.01
CA LEU A 314 22.77 33.95 36.58
C LEU A 314 23.87 34.07 35.50
N SER A 315 23.74 34.75 34.34
CA SER A 315 22.76 35.66 33.74
C SER A 315 23.21 36.00 32.31
N GLU A 316 22.27 36.33 31.40
CA GLU A 316 22.26 37.46 30.43
C GLU A 316 21.24 37.14 29.31
N LYS A 317 20.03 37.73 29.28
CA LYS A 317 19.59 39.09 28.85
C LYS A 317 19.91 39.47 27.39
N LEU A 318 18.88 39.43 26.52
CA LEU A 318 18.41 40.52 25.63
C LEU A 318 17.18 40.01 24.84
N LEU A 319 15.94 40.36 25.20
CA LEU A 319 15.13 41.55 24.84
C LEU A 319 14.86 41.72 23.32
N LEU A 320 13.61 41.49 22.91
CA LEU A 320 12.74 42.55 22.39
C LEU A 320 11.26 42.12 22.37
N ASP A 321 10.43 43.03 22.88
CA ASP A 321 8.99 42.99 23.13
C ASP A 321 8.13 43.26 21.88
N VAL A 322 6.80 43.12 22.10
CA VAL A 322 5.66 43.99 21.71
C VAL A 322 4.45 43.08 21.43
N GLU A 323 3.59 42.86 22.45
CA GLU A 323 2.26 43.53 22.68
C GLU A 323 1.17 43.05 21.71
N GLU A 324 -0.12 42.95 22.02
CA GLU A 324 -0.97 42.97 23.22
C GLU A 324 -2.41 42.77 22.68
N SER A 325 -3.28 42.03 23.36
CA SER A 325 -4.73 42.35 23.45
C SER A 325 -5.48 41.32 24.32
N ILE A 326 -6.44 41.87 25.04
CA ILE A 326 -6.99 41.43 26.32
C ILE A 326 -8.53 41.22 26.21
N SER A 327 -9.01 40.05 26.66
CA SER A 327 -10.28 39.76 27.39
C SER A 327 -11.67 39.94 26.70
N PRO A 328 -12.83 39.56 27.33
CA PRO A 328 -13.04 38.88 28.61
C PRO A 328 -14.10 37.72 28.66
N ILE A 329 -13.98 37.00 29.78
CA ILE A 329 -14.90 36.23 30.65
C ILE A 329 -16.43 36.37 30.43
N GLN A 330 -17.15 35.23 30.54
CA GLN A 330 -18.48 35.18 31.17
C GLN A 330 -18.76 33.83 31.86
N GLN A 331 -19.07 33.90 33.16
CA GLN A 331 -19.60 32.85 34.05
C GLN A 331 -21.12 33.00 34.21
N SER A 332 -21.84 31.88 34.36
CA SER A 332 -23.10 31.67 35.13
C SER A 332 -23.79 30.39 34.61
N SER A 333 -24.51 29.53 35.32
CA SER A 333 -24.90 29.33 36.72
C SER A 333 -25.71 28.02 36.77
N MET A 334 -25.84 27.44 37.97
CA MET A 334 -26.67 26.29 38.35
C MET A 334 -28.10 26.26 37.79
N GLN A 335 -28.62 25.04 37.54
CA GLN A 335 -29.98 24.64 37.95
C GLN A 335 -30.13 23.11 38.05
N THR A 336 -30.52 22.67 39.24
CA THR A 336 -31.02 21.34 39.63
C THR A 336 -32.48 21.17 39.22
N ASN A 337 -32.93 19.94 38.87
CA ASN A 337 -34.28 19.36 39.06
C ASN A 337 -34.36 17.99 38.33
N SER A 338 -34.48 16.86 39.05
CA SER A 338 -35.71 16.15 39.47
C SER A 338 -36.19 15.06 38.49
N LEU A 339 -36.00 13.80 38.91
CA LEU A 339 -36.93 12.66 38.91
C LEU A 339 -37.94 12.50 37.74
N SER A 340 -37.79 11.44 36.94
CA SER A 340 -38.88 10.49 36.62
C SER A 340 -38.37 9.34 35.75
N SER A 341 -38.48 8.12 36.29
CA SER A 341 -38.20 6.86 35.60
C SER A 341 -39.44 6.39 34.83
N PRO A 342 -39.33 5.96 33.57
CA PRO A 342 -40.31 5.07 32.97
C PRO A 342 -39.80 3.63 33.00
N LEU A 343 -40.55 2.78 33.69
CA LEU A 343 -40.51 1.32 33.59
C LEU A 343 -40.67 0.92 32.11
N TYR A 344 -39.67 0.26 31.53
CA TYR A 344 -39.76 -0.31 30.18
C TYR A 344 -39.86 -1.82 30.25
N HIS A 345 -40.88 -2.34 29.57
CA HIS A 345 -41.16 -3.76 29.37
C HIS A 345 -40.04 -4.48 28.61
N ASP A 346 -39.44 -5.48 29.25
CA ASP A 346 -38.55 -6.48 28.67
C ASP A 346 -39.33 -7.52 27.87
N HIS A 347 -39.42 -7.39 26.53
CA HIS A 347 -39.83 -8.51 25.66
C HIS A 347 -39.36 -8.38 24.19
N SER A 348 -38.26 -7.67 23.91
CA SER A 348 -37.75 -7.45 22.52
C SER A 348 -36.26 -7.82 22.30
N LEU A 349 -35.64 -8.57 23.22
CA LEU A 349 -34.21 -8.89 23.21
C LEU A 349 -33.77 -9.99 22.21
N SER A 350 -34.67 -10.73 21.58
CA SER A 350 -34.26 -11.82 20.66
C SER A 350 -33.96 -11.38 19.22
N ASN A 351 -34.45 -10.20 18.78
CA ASN A 351 -34.31 -9.75 17.38
C ASN A 351 -33.11 -8.81 17.12
N GLN A 352 -32.53 -8.16 18.14
CA GLN A 352 -31.31 -7.34 17.94
C GLN A 352 -30.06 -8.19 17.68
N HIS A 353 -30.01 -9.43 18.19
CA HIS A 353 -28.85 -10.31 18.05
C HIS A 353 -28.63 -10.88 16.63
N LEU A 354 -29.65 -10.87 15.75
CA LEU A 354 -29.48 -11.33 14.37
C LEU A 354 -28.87 -10.26 13.44
N SER A 355 -29.12 -8.97 13.71
CA SER A 355 -28.61 -7.86 12.87
C SER A 355 -27.09 -7.64 12.99
N SER A 356 -26.49 -8.00 14.13
CA SER A 356 -25.05 -7.87 14.35
C SER A 356 -24.23 -8.94 13.59
N SER A 357 -24.82 -10.10 13.30
CA SER A 357 -24.16 -11.21 12.59
C SER A 357 -23.91 -10.92 11.10
N SER A 358 -24.88 -10.31 10.41
CA SER A 358 -24.75 -9.99 8.97
C SER A 358 -23.66 -8.94 8.70
N THR A 359 -23.58 -7.93 9.56
CA THR A 359 -22.60 -6.85 9.46
C THR A 359 -21.17 -7.35 9.66
N TYR A 360 -20.96 -8.35 10.54
CA TYR A 360 -19.65 -8.96 10.77
C TYR A 360 -19.16 -9.75 9.55
N SER A 361 -20.05 -10.56 8.94
CA SER A 361 -19.73 -11.35 7.75
C SER A 361 -19.29 -10.48 6.57
N GLN A 362 -19.99 -9.36 6.34
CA GLN A 362 -19.66 -8.42 5.27
C GLN A 362 -18.27 -7.79 5.46
N ARG A 363 -17.91 -7.41 6.69
CA ARG A 363 -16.57 -6.86 7.00
C ARG A 363 -15.46 -7.88 6.76
N MET A 364 -15.70 -9.14 7.10
CA MET A 364 -14.71 -10.21 6.89
C MET A 364 -14.44 -10.46 5.40
N CYS A 365 -15.49 -10.42 4.57
CA CYS A 365 -15.35 -10.55 3.11
C CYS A 365 -14.51 -9.43 2.50
N VAL A 366 -14.74 -8.17 2.93
CA VAL A 366 -13.95 -7.01 2.49
C VAL A 366 -12.48 -7.13 2.91
N GLN A 367 -12.21 -7.59 4.15
CA GLN A 367 -10.84 -7.80 4.63
C GLN A 367 -10.13 -8.90 3.82
N LEU A 368 -10.80 -10.01 3.55
CA LEU A 368 -10.25 -11.09 2.72
C LEU A 368 -9.89 -10.61 1.32
N GLN A 369 -10.74 -9.78 0.72
CA GLN A 369 -10.50 -9.23 -0.61
C GLN A 369 -9.23 -8.37 -0.66
N ILE A 370 -8.99 -7.56 0.38
CA ILE A 370 -7.76 -6.76 0.50
C ILE A 370 -6.54 -7.66 0.70
N THR A 371 -6.65 -8.71 1.53
CA THR A 371 -5.57 -9.69 1.71
C THR A 371 -5.18 -10.37 0.40
N ILE A 372 -6.16 -10.80 -0.42
CA ILE A 372 -5.88 -11.42 -1.72
C ILE A 372 -5.14 -10.45 -2.63
N SER A 373 -5.54 -9.17 -2.63
CA SER A 373 -4.83 -8.09 -3.35
C SER A 373 -3.37 -8.01 -2.94
N LEU A 374 -3.11 -7.97 -1.64
CA LEU A 374 -1.76 -7.84 -1.09
C LEU A 374 -0.90 -9.05 -1.39
N LEU A 375 -1.46 -10.25 -1.30
CA LEU A 375 -0.76 -11.48 -1.65
C LEU A 375 -0.37 -11.49 -3.14
N ALA A 376 -1.28 -11.06 -4.03
CA ALA A 376 -0.96 -10.94 -5.46
C ALA A 376 0.15 -9.91 -5.73
N ILE A 377 0.08 -8.73 -5.10
CA ILE A 377 1.12 -7.68 -5.22
C ILE A 377 2.45 -8.18 -4.66
N SER A 378 2.43 -8.88 -3.54
CA SER A 378 3.63 -9.45 -2.89
C SER A 378 4.31 -10.47 -3.80
N ILE A 379 3.52 -11.40 -4.36
CA ILE A 379 4.02 -12.41 -5.31
C ILE A 379 4.61 -11.72 -6.53
N SER A 380 3.88 -10.77 -7.14
CA SER A 380 4.38 -10.01 -8.29
C SER A 380 5.70 -9.30 -7.96
N PHE A 381 5.78 -8.63 -6.81
CA PHE A 381 7.00 -7.97 -6.37
C PHE A 381 8.18 -8.94 -6.29
N ILE A 382 8.00 -10.14 -5.71
CA ILE A 382 9.06 -11.15 -5.62
C ILE A 382 9.54 -11.58 -7.01
N PHE A 383 8.61 -11.99 -7.87
CA PHE A 383 8.94 -12.49 -9.20
C PHE A 383 9.56 -11.42 -10.10
N CYS A 384 9.17 -10.15 -9.93
CA CYS A 384 9.70 -9.04 -10.71
C CYS A 384 11.03 -8.47 -10.17
N THR A 385 11.27 -8.51 -8.86
CA THR A 385 12.47 -7.91 -8.25
C THR A 385 13.63 -8.88 -8.11
N LEU A 386 13.36 -10.17 -7.85
CA LEU A 386 14.40 -11.16 -7.54
C LEU A 386 15.40 -11.37 -8.70
N PRO A 387 14.98 -11.50 -9.98
CA PRO A 387 15.93 -11.68 -11.08
C PRO A 387 16.90 -10.49 -11.26
N ASN A 388 16.43 -9.27 -10.99
CA ASN A 388 17.25 -8.06 -11.04
C ASN A 388 18.26 -8.03 -9.90
N CYS A 389 17.85 -8.42 -8.69
CA CYS A 389 18.75 -8.52 -7.54
C CYS A 389 19.85 -9.57 -7.79
N ILE A 390 19.48 -10.76 -8.27
CA ILE A 390 20.44 -11.82 -8.59
C ILE A 390 21.41 -11.34 -9.67
N SER A 391 20.91 -10.74 -10.75
CA SER A 391 21.77 -10.24 -11.83
C SER A 391 22.75 -9.17 -11.33
N THR A 392 22.31 -8.26 -10.47
CA THR A 392 23.17 -7.23 -9.86
C THR A 392 24.29 -7.85 -9.02
N ILE A 393 23.96 -8.83 -8.16
CA ILE A 393 24.95 -9.55 -7.35
C ILE A 393 25.96 -10.26 -8.25
N MET A 394 25.48 -10.95 -9.29
CA MET A 394 26.34 -11.72 -10.19
C MET A 394 27.27 -10.84 -11.03
N ILE A 395 26.81 -9.64 -11.44
CA ILE A 395 27.67 -8.63 -12.08
C ILE A 395 28.80 -8.21 -11.12
N GLN A 396 28.48 -8.03 -9.83
CA GLN A 396 29.47 -7.60 -8.83
C GLN A 396 30.47 -8.72 -8.47
N THR A 397 30.01 -9.97 -8.33
CA THR A 397 30.88 -11.09 -7.95
C THR A 397 31.81 -11.55 -9.09
N HIS A 398 31.37 -11.50 -10.34
CA HIS A 398 32.14 -11.97 -11.50
C HIS A 398 32.78 -10.85 -12.33
N ASN A 399 33.27 -9.79 -11.68
CA ASN A 399 33.84 -8.63 -12.39
C ASN A 399 35.09 -8.97 -13.23
N GLN A 400 35.81 -10.05 -12.92
CA GLN A 400 37.04 -10.43 -13.65
C GLN A 400 36.78 -11.11 -15.01
N ASN A 401 35.64 -11.79 -15.19
CA ASN A 401 35.34 -12.50 -16.44
C ASN A 401 34.39 -11.66 -17.31
N VAL A 402 34.94 -11.03 -18.36
CA VAL A 402 34.21 -10.12 -19.25
C VAL A 402 32.99 -10.78 -19.90
N GLN A 403 33.10 -12.06 -20.31
CA GLN A 403 31.98 -12.76 -20.96
C GLN A 403 30.83 -13.02 -19.98
N VAL A 404 31.16 -13.50 -18.77
CA VAL A 404 30.18 -13.74 -17.71
C VAL A 404 29.52 -12.43 -17.28
N ARG A 405 30.29 -11.34 -17.16
CA ARG A 405 29.75 -10.02 -16.85
C ARG A 405 28.78 -9.51 -17.92
N LYS A 406 29.11 -9.64 -19.21
CA LYS A 406 28.21 -9.26 -20.32
C LYS A 406 26.90 -10.07 -20.30
N PHE A 407 26.99 -11.38 -20.03
CA PHE A 407 25.82 -12.24 -19.88
C PHE A 407 24.90 -11.76 -18.76
N TRP A 408 25.44 -11.54 -17.54
CA TRP A 408 24.63 -11.06 -16.42
C TRP A 408 24.12 -9.64 -16.62
N GLN A 409 24.83 -8.79 -17.37
CA GLN A 409 24.34 -7.48 -17.77
C GLN A 409 23.13 -7.58 -18.71
N ALA A 410 23.14 -8.51 -19.67
CA ALA A 410 21.98 -8.77 -20.52
C ALA A 410 20.78 -9.29 -19.69
N MET A 411 21.03 -10.21 -18.75
CA MET A 411 20.00 -10.68 -17.81
C MET A 411 19.45 -9.56 -16.93
N ASN A 412 20.32 -8.63 -16.49
CA ASN A 412 19.90 -7.45 -15.74
C ASN A 412 18.95 -6.58 -16.57
N TYR A 413 19.28 -6.28 -17.83
CA TYR A 413 18.38 -5.52 -18.71
C TYR A 413 17.04 -6.21 -18.94
N LEU A 414 17.03 -7.53 -19.14
CA LEU A 414 15.78 -8.30 -19.25
C LEU A 414 14.96 -8.25 -17.96
N SER A 415 15.61 -8.28 -16.80
CA SER A 415 14.95 -8.24 -15.49
C SER A 415 14.43 -6.86 -15.08
N ILE A 416 14.98 -5.77 -15.67
CA ILE A 416 14.49 -4.41 -15.40
C ILE A 416 13.09 -4.21 -15.99
N VAL A 417 12.75 -4.88 -17.09
CA VAL A 417 11.42 -4.79 -17.72
C VAL A 417 10.30 -5.19 -16.74
N PRO A 418 10.25 -6.41 -16.18
CA PRO A 418 9.21 -6.79 -15.22
C PRO A 418 9.27 -5.96 -13.94
N LEU A 419 10.47 -5.52 -13.52
CA LEU A 419 10.63 -4.62 -12.39
C LEU A 419 9.88 -3.30 -12.62
N LEU A 420 10.12 -2.61 -13.73
CA LEU A 420 9.42 -1.37 -14.09
C LEU A 420 7.91 -1.57 -14.26
N ILE A 421 7.51 -2.70 -14.87
CA ILE A 421 6.09 -3.05 -15.02
C ILE A 421 5.42 -3.17 -13.65
N THR A 422 6.06 -3.80 -12.67
CA THR A 422 5.52 -3.96 -11.31
C THR A 422 5.12 -2.61 -10.68
N HIS A 423 5.92 -1.56 -10.85
CA HIS A 423 5.62 -0.22 -10.32
C HIS A 423 4.46 0.49 -11.04
N SER A 424 4.08 0.02 -12.24
CA SER A 424 2.91 0.51 -13.00
C SER A 424 1.66 -0.36 -12.87
N ALA A 425 1.83 -1.62 -12.45
CA ALA A 425 0.78 -2.63 -12.43
C ALA A 425 -0.15 -2.54 -11.20
N ASN A 426 0.16 -1.69 -10.22
CA ASN A 426 -0.64 -1.52 -9.00
C ASN A 426 -2.12 -1.23 -9.31
N LEU A 427 -2.42 -0.35 -10.27
CA LEU A 427 -3.80 -0.07 -10.68
C LEU A 427 -4.53 -1.33 -11.15
N ILE A 428 -3.85 -2.18 -11.94
CA ILE A 428 -4.41 -3.43 -12.46
C ILE A 428 -4.67 -4.38 -11.30
N PHE A 429 -3.72 -4.53 -10.38
CA PHE A 429 -3.91 -5.38 -9.19
C PHE A 429 -5.06 -4.89 -8.33
N TYR A 430 -5.17 -3.60 -8.04
CA TYR A 430 -6.29 -3.05 -7.27
C TYR A 430 -7.63 -3.23 -7.98
N TYR A 431 -7.66 -3.04 -9.29
CA TYR A 431 -8.87 -3.22 -10.09
C TYR A 431 -9.32 -4.69 -10.11
N LEU A 432 -8.41 -5.64 -10.32
CA LEU A 432 -8.75 -7.08 -10.36
C LEU A 432 -9.14 -7.62 -8.99
N SER A 433 -8.46 -7.17 -7.95
CA SER A 433 -8.67 -7.69 -6.59
C SER A 433 -9.86 -7.06 -5.88
N SER A 434 -10.14 -5.76 -6.01
CA SER A 434 -11.10 -5.05 -5.16
C SER A 434 -12.38 -4.61 -5.88
N GLN A 435 -13.53 -5.15 -5.47
CA GLN A 435 -14.84 -4.78 -5.99
C GLN A 435 -15.19 -3.33 -5.62
N MET A 436 -14.82 -2.89 -4.41
CA MET A 436 -14.99 -1.51 -3.99
C MET A 436 -14.20 -0.56 -4.90
N PHE A 437 -12.96 -0.92 -5.22
CA PHE A 437 -12.13 -0.14 -6.13
C PHE A 437 -12.75 -0.09 -7.53
N ARG A 438 -13.22 -1.23 -8.07
CA ARG A 438 -13.93 -1.27 -9.37
C ARG A 438 -15.17 -0.40 -9.41
N ASN A 439 -15.99 -0.43 -8.35
CA ASN A 439 -17.20 0.39 -8.28
C ASN A 439 -16.85 1.88 -8.30
N HIS A 440 -15.85 2.30 -7.52
CA HIS A 440 -15.38 3.69 -7.54
C HIS A 440 -14.76 4.08 -8.87
N PHE A 441 -13.98 3.20 -9.49
CA PHE A 441 -13.41 3.43 -10.81
C PHE A 441 -14.52 3.65 -11.86
N LYS A 442 -15.57 2.81 -11.84
CA LYS A 442 -16.76 2.98 -12.69
C LYS A 442 -17.49 4.28 -12.40
N ASP A 443 -17.67 4.66 -11.14
CA ASP A 443 -18.32 5.91 -10.75
C ASP A 443 -17.57 7.13 -11.29
N ILE A 444 -16.23 7.12 -11.26
CA ILE A 444 -15.41 8.19 -11.81
C ILE A 444 -15.62 8.31 -13.33
N TYR A 445 -15.65 7.17 -14.02
CA TYR A 445 -15.88 7.12 -15.46
C TYR A 445 -17.30 7.58 -15.84
N LEU A 446 -18.33 7.15 -15.10
CA LEU A 446 -19.73 7.47 -15.35
C LEU A 446 -20.14 8.88 -14.91
N ARG A 447 -19.53 9.45 -13.87
CA ARG A 447 -19.80 10.85 -13.50
C ARG A 447 -19.26 11.82 -14.54
N LYS A 448 -18.11 11.52 -15.14
CA LYS A 448 -17.58 12.31 -16.26
C LYS A 448 -18.54 12.33 -17.44
N THR A 449 -19.21 11.22 -17.76
CA THR A 449 -20.15 11.19 -18.89
C THR A 449 -21.45 11.97 -18.63
N THR A 450 -21.88 12.08 -17.37
CA THR A 450 -23.12 12.80 -17.01
C THR A 450 -22.90 14.31 -16.92
N ALA A 451 -21.75 14.74 -16.37
CA ALA A 451 -21.39 16.16 -16.32
C ALA A 451 -21.27 16.79 -17.73
N THR A 452 -20.73 16.03 -18.70
CA THR A 452 -20.63 16.49 -20.10
C THR A 452 -22.00 16.67 -20.76
N LYS A 453 -22.99 15.80 -20.45
CA LYS A 453 -24.36 15.96 -20.96
C LYS A 453 -25.07 17.20 -20.41
N HIS A 454 -24.79 17.57 -19.15
CA HIS A 454 -25.41 18.75 -18.56
C HIS A 454 -24.79 20.07 -19.08
N PHE A 455 -23.55 20.03 -19.58
CA PHE A 455 -22.92 21.19 -20.21
C PHE A 455 -23.39 21.39 -21.67
N SER A 456 -23.65 20.31 -22.43
CA SER A 456 -24.11 20.44 -23.83
C SER A 456 -25.57 20.90 -23.97
N LEU A 457 -26.41 20.71 -22.94
CA LEU A 457 -27.83 21.09 -22.93
C LEU A 457 -28.09 22.54 -22.53
N LYS A 458 -27.06 23.31 -22.15
CA LYS A 458 -27.19 24.74 -21.76
C LYS A 458 -26.71 25.73 -22.83
N THR A 459 -26.25 25.23 -23.97
CA THR A 459 -25.71 26.02 -25.10
C THR A 459 -26.60 26.05 -26.33
N TYR A 460 -27.86 25.60 -26.20
CA TYR A 460 -28.94 25.77 -27.16
C TYR A 460 -30.16 26.28 -26.40
#